data_AF-A0A5J4PHB3-F1
#
_entry.id   AF-A0A5J4PHB3-F1
#
_cell.length_a   1.000
_cell.length_b   1.000
_cell.length_c   1.000
_cell.angle_alpha   90.00
_cell.angle_beta   90.00
_cell.angle_gamma   90.00
#
_symmetry.space_group_name_H-M   'P 1'
#
loop_
_entity.id
_entity.type
_entity.pdbx_description
1 polymer ?
#
loop_
_entity_poly.entity_id
_entity_poly.type
_entity_poly.pdbx_seq_one_letter_code
_entity_poly.pdbx_strand_id
1 'polypeptide(L)'
;GPICTFNFQAEVSSQHVNNVFKVFKTIDSDLYPRLAKLTNVVTSDYVTANFVSTNSTQSITGSKTFNSNVSATGFVKTGKDDTSVLLAGGGDRLLSSFGGIEDLTSSAFSILDEEAVI
;
A
#
# COMPACT_ATOMS: atom_id res chain seq x y z
N GLY A 1 -16.38 18.49 -15.72
CA GLY A 1 -17.58 19.30 -15.45
C GLY A 1 -17.52 20.57 -16.28
N PRO A 2 -18.63 21.29 -16.47
CA PRO A 2 -18.62 22.56 -17.21
C PRO A 2 -17.77 23.61 -16.49
N ILE A 3 -17.06 24.43 -17.26
CA ILE A 3 -16.34 25.60 -16.74
C ILE A 3 -17.38 26.68 -16.46
N CYS A 4 -17.52 27.06 -15.20
CA CYS A 4 -18.36 28.20 -14.81
C CYS A 4 -17.47 29.45 -14.74
N THR A 5 -17.74 30.44 -15.58
CA THR A 5 -17.04 31.73 -15.58
C THR A 5 -17.87 32.77 -14.84
N PHE A 6 -17.29 33.39 -13.80
CA PHE A 6 -17.92 34.50 -13.07
C PHE A 6 -17.19 35.80 -13.42
N ASN A 7 -17.88 36.71 -14.10
CA ASN A 7 -17.37 38.04 -14.40
C ASN A 7 -17.94 39.02 -13.37
N PHE A 8 -17.07 39.77 -12.69
CA PHE A 8 -17.49 40.90 -11.86
C PHE A 8 -16.71 42.15 -12.25
N GLN A 9 -17.40 43.29 -12.24
CA GLN A 9 -16.81 44.61 -12.45
C GLN A 9 -16.88 45.36 -11.12
N ALA A 10 -15.73 45.79 -10.62
CA ALA A 10 -15.63 46.58 -9.40
C ALA A 10 -14.76 47.81 -9.66
N GLU A 11 -15.23 48.98 -9.25
CA GLU A 11 -14.46 50.22 -9.31
C GLU A 11 -13.65 50.34 -8.01
N VAL A 12 -12.33 50.44 -8.15
CA VAL A 12 -11.41 50.51 -7.02
C VAL A 12 -10.78 51.89 -6.99
N SER A 13 -10.92 52.58 -5.86
CA SER A 13 -10.22 53.86 -5.63
C SER A 13 -8.73 53.71 -5.91
N SER A 14 -8.12 54.72 -6.54
CA SER A 14 -6.70 54.74 -6.91
C SER A 14 -5.76 54.44 -5.75
N GLN A 15 -6.15 54.82 -4.52
CA GLN A 15 -5.39 54.56 -3.29
C GLN A 15 -5.30 53.06 -2.93
N HIS A 16 -6.20 52.24 -3.47
CA HIS A 16 -6.31 50.81 -3.16
C HIS A 16 -5.95 49.89 -4.34
N VAL A 17 -5.69 50.42 -5.53
CA VAL A 17 -5.32 49.64 -6.73
C VAL A 17 -4.06 48.79 -6.49
N ASN A 18 -3.09 49.32 -5.75
CA ASN A 18 -1.89 48.57 -5.39
C ASN A 18 -2.17 47.35 -4.51
N ASN A 19 -3.18 47.42 -3.64
CA ASN A 19 -3.57 46.28 -2.80
C ASN A 19 -4.22 45.19 -3.65
N VAL A 20 -5.05 45.59 -4.62
CA VAL A 20 -5.67 44.67 -5.59
C VAL A 20 -4.60 43.98 -6.44
N PHE A 21 -3.63 44.72 -6.97
CA PHE A 21 -2.51 44.15 -7.74
C PHE A 21 -1.64 43.20 -6.90
N LYS A 22 -1.43 43.51 -5.61
CA LYS A 22 -0.73 42.61 -4.68
C LYS A 22 -1.48 41.30 -4.48
N VAL A 23 -2.81 41.34 -4.30
CA VAL A 23 -3.64 40.12 -4.17
C VAL A 23 -3.50 39.25 -5.41
N PHE A 24 -3.64 39.83 -6.62
CA PHE A 24 -3.44 39.08 -7.86
C PHE A 24 -2.04 38.50 -7.99
N LYS A 25 -1.01 39.28 -7.65
CA LYS A 25 0.37 38.78 -7.63
C LYS A 25 0.57 37.63 -6.64
N THR A 26 0.03 37.73 -5.42
CA THR A 26 0.12 36.66 -4.41
C THR A 26 -0.59 35.39 -4.86
N ILE A 27 -1.74 35.50 -5.55
CA ILE A 27 -2.42 34.34 -6.13
C ILE A 27 -1.50 33.63 -7.15
N ASP A 28 -0.89 34.38 -8.08
CA ASP A 28 -0.03 33.78 -9.10
C ASP A 28 1.31 33.27 -8.55
N SER A 29 2.00 34.05 -7.72
CA SER A 29 3.35 33.72 -7.25
C SER A 29 3.37 32.68 -6.14
N ASP A 30 2.37 32.70 -5.25
CA ASP A 30 2.42 31.91 -4.02
C ASP A 30 1.44 30.74 -4.07
N LEU A 31 0.25 30.92 -4.65
CA LEU A 31 -0.77 29.88 -4.65
C LEU A 31 -0.57 28.88 -5.81
N TYR A 32 -0.17 29.35 -6.99
CA TYR A 32 0.02 28.50 -8.17
C TYR A 32 1.10 27.42 -7.98
N PRO A 33 2.31 27.72 -7.47
CA PRO A 33 3.33 26.69 -7.24
C PRO A 33 2.94 25.73 -6.12
N ARG A 34 2.19 26.20 -5.11
CA ARG A 34 1.70 25.35 -4.01
C ARG A 34 0.63 24.38 -4.49
N LEU A 35 -0.25 24.80 -5.41
CA LEU A 35 -1.23 23.94 -6.05
C LEU A 35 -0.55 22.85 -6.88
N ALA A 36 0.46 23.21 -7.68
CA ALA A 36 1.26 22.26 -8.46
C ALA A 36 2.05 21.27 -7.57
N LYS A 37 2.51 21.72 -6.40
CA LYS A 37 3.15 20.83 -5.41
C LYS A 37 2.14 19.88 -4.77
N LEU A 38 0.92 20.35 -4.49
CA LEU A 38 -0.16 19.53 -3.93
C LEU A 38 -0.58 18.42 -4.90
N THR A 39 -0.62 18.72 -6.21
CA THR A 39 -0.90 17.71 -7.24
C THR A 39 0.20 16.65 -7.33
N ASN A 40 1.45 17.00 -7.07
CA ASN A 40 2.57 16.05 -7.06
C ASN A 40 2.57 15.10 -5.85
N VAL A 41 2.03 15.56 -4.71
CA VAL A 41 1.88 14.75 -3.48
C VAL A 41 0.77 13.70 -3.63
N VAL A 42 -0.23 13.92 -4.50
CA VAL A 42 -1.31 12.95 -4.79
C VAL A 42 -1.21 12.47 -6.23
N THR A 43 -0.01 12.08 -6.65
CA THR A 43 0.20 11.40 -7.94
C THR A 43 0.08 9.89 -7.78
N SER A 44 -0.20 9.20 -8.90
CA SER A 44 -0.20 7.73 -8.93
C SER A 44 1.13 7.15 -8.43
N ASP A 45 2.25 7.79 -8.74
CA ASP A 45 3.59 7.34 -8.35
C ASP A 45 3.81 7.41 -6.83
N TYR A 46 3.41 8.53 -6.20
CA TYR A 46 3.48 8.65 -4.74
C TYR A 46 2.62 7.62 -4.03
N VAL A 47 1.40 7.40 -4.54
CA VAL A 47 0.46 6.43 -3.95
C VAL A 47 0.98 5.00 -4.10
N THR A 48 1.44 4.61 -5.29
CA THR A 48 1.95 3.26 -5.56
C THR A 48 3.28 2.96 -4.85
N ALA A 49 4.09 3.97 -4.55
CA ALA A 49 5.34 3.79 -3.81
C ALA A 49 5.13 3.64 -2.28
N ASN A 50 4.10 4.27 -1.71
CA ASN A 50 3.94 4.37 -0.25
C ASN A 50 2.74 3.58 0.30
N PHE A 51 1.79 3.18 -0.54
CA PHE A 51 0.56 2.52 -0.12
C PHE A 51 0.36 1.20 -0.87
N VAL A 52 -0.33 0.28 -0.20
CA VAL A 52 -0.72 -1.03 -0.71
C VAL A 52 -2.19 -0.94 -1.15
N SER A 53 -2.46 -1.15 -2.43
CA SER A 53 -3.83 -1.22 -2.96
C SER A 53 -4.42 -2.63 -2.79
N THR A 54 -5.75 -2.74 -2.77
CA THR A 54 -6.49 -4.01 -2.61
C THR A 54 -6.95 -4.63 -3.94
N ASN A 55 -6.81 -3.92 -5.06
CA ASN A 55 -7.39 -4.31 -6.35
C ASN A 55 -6.38 -4.31 -7.51
N SER A 56 -5.08 -4.22 -7.23
CA SER A 56 -4.02 -4.19 -8.24
C SER A 56 -2.87 -5.12 -7.89
N THR A 57 -2.20 -5.63 -8.92
CA THR A 57 -0.92 -6.34 -8.77
C THR A 57 0.16 -5.36 -8.37
N GLN A 58 0.90 -5.65 -7.30
CA GLN A 58 1.97 -4.79 -6.78
C GLN A 58 3.07 -5.61 -6.12
N SER A 59 4.30 -5.08 -6.14
CA SER A 59 5.44 -5.66 -5.43
C SER A 59 5.59 -4.98 -4.07
N ILE A 60 5.50 -5.75 -2.99
CA ILE A 60 5.64 -5.26 -1.62
C ILE A 60 6.95 -5.80 -1.07
N THR A 61 7.93 -4.92 -0.89
CA THR A 61 9.28 -5.29 -0.41
C THR A 61 9.44 -5.06 1.09
N GLY A 62 10.47 -5.70 1.68
CA GLY A 62 10.75 -5.64 3.12
C GLY A 62 9.84 -6.52 3.98
N SER A 63 10.21 -6.69 5.26
CA SER A 63 9.43 -7.51 6.19
C SER A 63 8.03 -6.92 6.43
N LYS A 64 7.01 -7.78 6.47
CA LYS A 64 5.63 -7.43 6.81
C LYS A 64 5.16 -8.38 7.90
N THR A 65 4.68 -7.82 9.00
CA THR A 65 4.18 -8.57 10.15
C THR A 65 2.68 -8.39 10.24
N PHE A 66 1.95 -9.51 10.25
CA PHE A 66 0.51 -9.54 10.44
C PHE A 66 0.24 -10.07 11.84
N ASN A 67 -0.40 -9.25 12.69
CA ASN A 67 -0.72 -9.63 14.08
C ASN A 67 -2.02 -10.44 14.18
N SER A 68 -2.56 -10.89 13.06
CA SER A 68 -3.83 -11.60 12.95
C SER A 68 -3.80 -12.53 11.74
N ASN A 69 -4.78 -13.43 11.67
CA ASN A 69 -4.87 -14.42 10.60
C ASN A 69 -4.95 -13.75 9.23
N VAL A 70 -4.17 -14.27 8.28
CA VAL A 70 -4.20 -13.87 6.87
C VAL A 70 -4.90 -14.98 6.08
N SER A 71 -5.88 -14.61 5.28
CA SER A 71 -6.54 -15.50 4.33
C SER A 71 -6.21 -15.07 2.90
N ALA A 72 -5.83 -16.04 2.06
CA ALA A 72 -5.53 -15.83 0.66
C ALA A 72 -6.16 -16.96 -0.17
N THR A 73 -6.69 -16.63 -1.35
CA THR A 73 -7.29 -17.61 -2.26
C THR A 73 -6.25 -18.50 -2.95
N GLY A 74 -4.99 -18.05 -3.00
CA GLY A 74 -3.86 -18.81 -3.50
C GLY A 74 -2.55 -18.20 -3.01
N PHE A 75 -1.52 -19.03 -2.87
CA PHE A 75 -0.18 -18.62 -2.50
C PHE A 75 0.83 -19.42 -3.35
N VAL A 76 1.93 -18.78 -3.75
CA VAL A 76 3.02 -19.42 -4.50
C VAL A 76 4.34 -19.07 -3.84
N LYS A 77 5.19 -20.08 -3.61
CA LYS A 77 6.58 -19.87 -3.20
C LYS A 77 7.46 -19.84 -4.46
N THR A 78 8.08 -18.70 -4.73
CA THR A 78 8.99 -18.55 -5.87
C THR A 78 10.19 -19.49 -5.76
N GLY A 79 10.58 -20.13 -6.86
CA GLY A 79 11.77 -21.01 -6.90
C GLY A 79 11.57 -22.38 -6.25
N LYS A 80 10.32 -22.82 -6.08
CA LYS A 80 9.95 -24.17 -5.64
C LYS A 80 9.08 -24.84 -6.71
N ASP A 81 9.06 -26.16 -6.68
CA ASP A 81 8.13 -27.00 -7.43
C ASP A 81 7.00 -27.49 -6.50
N ASP A 82 6.06 -28.25 -7.05
CA ASP A 82 4.89 -28.79 -6.33
C ASP A 82 5.25 -29.92 -5.35
N THR A 83 6.52 -30.05 -4.95
CA THR A 83 7.03 -31.10 -4.05
C THR A 83 7.21 -30.64 -2.60
N SER A 84 6.85 -29.39 -2.26
CA SER A 84 7.02 -28.81 -0.93
C SER A 84 5.76 -28.12 -0.41
N VAL A 85 5.58 -28.09 0.92
CA VAL A 85 4.51 -27.36 1.61
C VAL A 85 5.10 -26.21 2.43
N LEU A 86 4.38 -25.09 2.53
CA LEU A 86 4.74 -23.97 3.41
C LEU A 86 4.31 -24.25 4.84
N LEU A 87 5.20 -24.00 5.79
CA LEU A 87 4.93 -24.12 7.23
C LEU A 87 4.50 -22.76 7.80
N ALA A 88 3.73 -22.79 8.88
CA ALA A 88 3.24 -21.58 9.57
C ALA A 88 4.36 -20.65 10.08
N GLY A 89 5.61 -21.13 10.18
CA GLY A 89 6.81 -20.36 10.53
C GLY A 89 7.56 -19.73 9.35
N GLY A 90 7.02 -19.76 8.13
CA GLY A 90 7.64 -19.16 6.93
C GLY A 90 8.72 -20.02 6.26
N GLY A 91 9.04 -21.18 6.82
CA GLY A 91 9.83 -22.23 6.18
C GLY A 91 9.00 -23.09 5.22
N ASP A 92 9.66 -24.04 4.56
CA ASP A 92 9.01 -25.05 3.73
C ASP A 92 9.52 -26.45 4.07
N ARG A 93 8.73 -27.47 3.74
CA ARG A 93 9.07 -28.88 3.97
C ARG A 93 8.74 -29.71 2.75
N LEU A 94 9.68 -30.56 2.31
CA LEU A 94 9.46 -31.50 1.21
C LEU A 94 8.39 -32.54 1.59
N LEU A 95 7.51 -32.85 0.64
CA LEU A 95 6.51 -33.91 0.77
C LEU A 95 7.15 -35.27 1.06
N SER A 96 8.30 -35.56 0.42
CA SER A 96 9.04 -36.81 0.63
C SER A 96 9.62 -36.98 2.04
N SER A 97 9.77 -35.88 2.80
CA SER A 97 10.27 -35.94 4.19
C SER A 97 9.23 -36.44 5.18
N PHE A 98 7.96 -36.51 4.75
CA PHE A 98 6.94 -37.17 5.51
C PHE A 98 6.90 -38.62 5.07
N GLY A 99 7.50 -39.51 5.87
CA GLY A 99 7.64 -40.93 5.52
C GLY A 99 6.28 -41.58 5.28
N GLY A 100 5.94 -41.79 4.01
CA GLY A 100 4.75 -42.52 3.56
C GLY A 100 3.48 -42.14 4.33
N ILE A 101 2.99 -40.90 4.17
CA ILE A 101 1.72 -40.52 4.79
C ILE A 101 0.58 -41.28 4.08
N GLU A 102 0.10 -42.36 4.70
CA GLU A 102 -1.12 -43.05 4.25
C GLU A 102 -2.39 -42.32 4.73
N ASP A 103 -2.28 -41.39 5.68
CA ASP A 103 -3.39 -40.55 6.16
C ASP A 103 -2.90 -39.20 6.75
N LEU A 104 -3.25 -38.10 6.07
CA LEU A 104 -2.89 -36.72 6.44
C LEU A 104 -3.55 -36.23 7.73
N THR A 105 -4.58 -36.92 8.22
CA THR A 105 -5.30 -36.54 9.44
C THR A 105 -4.55 -36.91 10.73
N SER A 106 -3.62 -37.86 10.65
CA SER A 106 -3.07 -38.53 11.84
C SER A 106 -1.58 -38.24 12.12
N SER A 107 -0.82 -37.71 11.14
CA SER A 107 0.65 -37.68 11.23
C SER A 107 1.31 -36.32 10.96
N ALA A 108 0.59 -35.34 10.41
CA ALA A 108 1.22 -34.09 9.95
C ALA A 108 1.33 -32.97 11.02
N PHE A 109 0.64 -33.09 12.17
CA PHE A 109 0.53 -31.99 13.13
C PHE A 109 0.59 -32.39 14.61
N SER A 110 1.23 -33.52 14.98
CA SER A 110 1.50 -33.79 16.39
C SER A 110 2.48 -32.71 16.91
N ILE A 111 1.90 -31.66 17.50
CA ILE A 111 2.59 -30.64 18.28
C ILE A 111 3.42 -31.40 19.33
N LEU A 112 4.75 -31.34 19.21
CA LEU A 112 5.66 -31.80 20.25
C LEU A 112 5.67 -30.75 21.36
N ASP A 113 4.58 -30.67 22.13
CA ASP A 113 4.64 -30.09 23.47
C ASP A 113 4.97 -31.24 24.43
N GLU A 114 6.24 -31.65 24.42
CA GLU A 114 6.79 -32.35 25.57
C GLU A 114 7.09 -31.27 26.61
N GLU A 115 6.31 -31.23 27.69
CA GLU A 115 6.62 -30.42 28.86
C GLU A 115 8.04 -30.73 29.34
N ALA A 116 8.90 -29.72 29.31
CA ALA A 116 10.11 -29.75 30.13
C ALA A 116 9.71 -29.47 31.58
N VAL A 117 9.43 -30.54 32.34
CA VAL A 117 9.44 -30.53 33.80
C VAL A 117 10.88 -30.30 34.27
N ILE A 118 11.14 -29.14 34.90
CA ILE A 118 11.81 -29.03 36.21
C ILE A 118 11.15 -27.88 36.98
#